data_AF-E9IU05-F1
#
_entry.id   AF-E9IU05-F1
#
_cell.length_a   1.000
_cell.length_b   1.000
_cell.length_c   1.000
_cell.angle_alpha   90.00
_cell.angle_beta   90.00
_cell.angle_gamma   90.00
#
_symmetry.space_group_name_H-M   'P 1'
#
loop_
_entity.id
_entity.type
_entity.pdbx_description
1 polymer ?
#
loop_
_entity_poly.entity_id
_entity_poly.type
_entity_poly.pdbx_seq_one_letter_code
_entity_poly.pdbx_strand_id
1 'polypeptide(L)'
;MSNENTNDIVEEEGLQYVAEYAAYRFKKKYPHLRERTGTINNLQKQAGLICPPIQLLRMSRLVNRCFKEFHGDYFSKEDFVIQKIVALVKKDDEYNEYIPEEVLQCLVRTRTYIRVRDIREHKRAYT
;
A
#
# COMPACT_ATOMS: atom_id res chain seq x y z
N MET A 1 -15.22 -22.37 -4.82
CA MET A 1 -14.62 -21.46 -5.82
C MET A 1 -15.19 -20.04 -5.74
N SER A 2 -15.29 -19.45 -4.55
CA SER A 2 -15.88 -18.09 -4.36
C SER A 2 -15.15 -17.20 -3.35
N ASN A 3 -14.29 -17.77 -2.49
CA ASN A 3 -13.59 -17.01 -1.43
C ASN A 3 -12.26 -16.38 -1.86
N GLU A 4 -11.54 -16.96 -2.83
CA GLU A 4 -10.25 -16.40 -3.30
C GLU A 4 -10.49 -15.07 -4.02
N ASN A 5 -11.46 -15.04 -4.93
CA ASN A 5 -11.77 -13.87 -5.74
C ASN A 5 -12.25 -12.65 -4.91
N THR A 6 -12.89 -12.89 -3.76
CA THR A 6 -13.34 -11.82 -2.87
C THR A 6 -12.21 -11.24 -2.02
N ASN A 7 -11.29 -12.08 -1.53
CA ASN A 7 -10.12 -11.61 -0.78
C ASN A 7 -9.18 -10.78 -1.66
N ASP A 8 -9.00 -11.18 -2.92
CA ASP A 8 -8.16 -10.45 -3.88
C ASP A 8 -8.73 -9.06 -4.19
N ILE A 9 -10.07 -8.94 -4.32
CA ILE A 9 -10.75 -7.66 -4.49
C ILE A 9 -10.56 -6.75 -3.27
N VAL A 10 -10.78 -7.29 -2.06
CA VAL A 10 -10.62 -6.51 -0.81
C VAL A 10 -9.18 -6.06 -0.62
N GLU A 11 -8.21 -6.90 -0.96
CA GLU A 11 -6.80 -6.53 -0.91
C GLU A 11 -6.50 -5.41 -1.90
N GLU A 12 -6.93 -5.54 -3.16
CA GLU A 12 -6.71 -4.53 -4.19
C GLU A 12 -7.33 -3.18 -3.82
N GLU A 13 -8.55 -3.15 -3.31
CA GLU A 13 -9.19 -1.93 -2.80
C GLU A 13 -8.41 -1.33 -1.62
N GLY A 14 -7.87 -2.17 -0.75
CA GLY A 14 -6.97 -1.74 0.34
C GLY A 14 -5.68 -1.11 -0.18
N LEU A 15 -5.06 -1.67 -1.21
CA LEU A 15 -3.85 -1.13 -1.84
C LEU A 15 -4.12 0.20 -2.53
N GLN A 16 -5.29 0.32 -3.16
CA GLN A 16 -5.78 1.55 -3.73
C GLN A 16 -5.94 2.62 -2.64
N TYR A 17 -6.62 2.32 -1.54
CA TYR A 17 -6.73 3.24 -0.41
C TYR A 17 -5.36 3.72 0.11
N VAL A 18 -4.38 2.82 0.23
CA VAL A 18 -3.01 3.16 0.65
C VAL A 18 -2.33 4.11 -0.35
N ALA A 19 -2.47 3.85 -1.65
CA ALA A 19 -1.93 4.70 -2.70
C ALA A 19 -2.55 6.10 -2.68
N GLU A 20 -3.87 6.17 -2.54
CA GLU A 20 -4.64 7.42 -2.46
C GLU A 20 -4.27 8.24 -1.22
N TYR A 21 -4.12 7.59 -0.07
CA TYR A 21 -3.66 8.22 1.16
C TYR A 21 -2.26 8.83 1.00
N ALA A 22 -1.32 8.11 0.40
CA ALA A 22 0.02 8.63 0.13
C ALA A 22 -0.03 9.83 -0.83
N ALA A 23 -0.77 9.73 -1.94
CA ALA A 23 -0.95 10.83 -2.88
C ALA A 23 -1.52 12.07 -2.17
N TYR A 24 -2.57 11.91 -1.36
CA TYR A 24 -3.18 13.01 -0.61
C TYR A 24 -2.21 13.65 0.39
N ARG A 25 -1.44 12.84 1.12
CA ARG A 25 -0.48 13.31 2.12
C ARG A 25 0.62 14.14 1.51
N PHE A 26 1.11 13.75 0.34
CA PHE A 26 2.27 14.39 -0.30
C PHE A 26 1.91 15.36 -1.44
N LYS A 27 0.62 15.56 -1.75
CA LYS A 27 0.15 16.39 -2.88
C LYS A 27 0.71 17.81 -2.94
N LYS A 28 1.02 18.42 -1.79
CA LYS A 28 1.58 19.78 -1.73
C LYS A 28 3.08 19.80 -2.06
N LYS A 29 3.80 18.75 -1.69
CA LYS A 29 5.26 18.65 -1.83
C LYS A 29 5.67 18.05 -3.18
N TYR A 30 4.88 17.11 -3.69
CA TYR A 30 5.12 16.43 -4.96
C TYR A 30 3.90 16.52 -5.87
N PRO A 31 3.70 17.64 -6.58
CA PRO A 31 2.53 17.85 -7.43
C PRO A 31 2.40 16.82 -8.56
N HIS A 32 3.51 16.27 -9.05
CA HIS A 32 3.51 15.23 -10.10
C HIS A 32 2.84 13.92 -9.63
N LEU A 33 2.81 13.66 -8.31
CA LEU A 33 2.05 12.55 -7.70
C LEU A 33 0.53 12.80 -7.71
N ARG A 34 0.05 13.79 -8.46
CA ARG A 34 -1.37 14.09 -8.69
C ARG A 34 -1.80 13.77 -10.13
N GLU A 35 -0.88 13.52 -11.05
CA GLU A 35 -1.22 13.42 -12.47
C GLU A 35 -2.10 12.20 -12.74
N ARG A 36 -3.33 12.52 -13.15
CA ARG A 36 -4.45 11.59 -13.32
C ARG A 36 -4.19 10.69 -14.53
N THR A 37 -4.19 9.38 -14.32
CA THR A 37 -4.13 8.39 -15.39
C THR A 37 -5.18 7.31 -15.14
N GLY A 38 -6.48 7.67 -15.19
CA GLY A 38 -7.55 6.68 -15.07
C GLY A 38 -8.98 7.23 -14.89
N THR A 39 -9.95 6.39 -15.23
CA THR A 39 -11.40 6.64 -15.05
C THR A 39 -11.81 6.26 -13.63
N ILE A 40 -12.54 7.15 -12.95
CA ILE A 40 -12.97 7.00 -11.54
C ILE A 40 -14.17 6.05 -11.46
N ASN A 41 -14.19 5.09 -10.52
CA ASN A 41 -15.36 4.25 -10.25
C ASN A 41 -16.35 4.91 -9.24
N ASN A 42 -17.57 4.37 -9.10
CA ASN A 42 -18.63 5.02 -8.31
C ASN A 42 -18.34 5.11 -6.80
N LEU A 43 -17.56 4.17 -6.25
CA LEU A 43 -17.17 4.15 -4.84
C LEU A 43 -16.21 5.31 -4.52
N GLN A 44 -15.25 5.58 -5.40
CA GLN A 44 -14.31 6.71 -5.29
C GLN A 44 -15.00 8.07 -5.40
N LYS A 45 -16.05 8.18 -6.23
CA LYS A 45 -16.83 9.43 -6.38
C LYS A 45 -17.53 9.83 -5.08
N GLN A 46 -18.11 8.87 -4.35
CA GLN A 46 -18.81 9.15 -3.10
C GLN A 46 -17.87 9.52 -1.95
N ALA A 47 -16.64 9.02 -1.96
CA ALA A 47 -15.68 9.24 -0.88
C ALA A 47 -14.81 10.52 -1.05
N GLY A 48 -14.96 11.28 -2.14
CA GLY A 48 -14.09 12.42 -2.43
C GLY A 48 -12.62 12.03 -2.66
N LEU A 49 -12.39 10.76 -2.99
CA LEU A 49 -11.07 10.17 -3.11
C LEU A 49 -10.47 10.42 -4.50
N ILE A 50 -9.20 10.80 -4.51
CA ILE A 50 -8.43 11.12 -5.71
C ILE A 50 -7.90 9.80 -6.26
N CYS A 51 -8.28 9.43 -7.49
CA CYS A 51 -7.68 8.27 -8.17
C CYS A 51 -6.14 8.39 -8.13
N PRO A 52 -5.41 7.41 -7.56
CA PRO A 52 -3.99 7.54 -7.39
C PRO A 52 -3.33 7.53 -8.77
N PRO A 53 -2.23 8.27 -8.99
CA PRO A 53 -1.41 8.09 -10.18
C PRO A 53 -1.12 6.60 -10.35
N ILE A 54 -1.23 6.09 -11.58
CA ILE A 54 -1.03 4.66 -11.85
C ILE A 54 0.30 4.13 -11.29
N GLN A 55 1.31 5.00 -11.20
CA GLN A 55 2.60 4.71 -10.60
C GLN A 55 2.54 4.45 -9.08
N LEU A 56 1.72 5.20 -8.32
CA LEU A 56 1.57 4.98 -6.89
C LEU A 56 0.79 3.69 -6.59
N LEU A 57 -0.21 3.36 -7.40
CA LEU A 57 -0.91 2.07 -7.27
C LEU A 57 0.04 0.89 -7.58
N ARG A 58 0.83 0.99 -8.65
CA ARG A 58 1.88 0.02 -8.97
C ARG A 58 2.88 -0.13 -7.82
N MET A 59 3.31 0.98 -7.22
CA MET A 59 4.18 0.92 -6.04
C MET A 59 3.51 0.33 -4.81
N SER A 60 2.24 0.60 -4.54
CA SER A 60 1.51 -0.07 -3.46
C SER A 60 1.46 -1.58 -3.67
N ARG A 61 1.24 -2.05 -4.91
CA ARG A 61 1.25 -3.49 -5.25
C ARG A 61 2.63 -4.11 -5.07
N LEU A 62 3.68 -3.46 -5.55
CA LEU A 62 5.07 -3.91 -5.36
C LEU A 62 5.42 -3.96 -3.86
N VAL A 63 5.12 -2.91 -3.10
CA VAL A 63 5.29 -2.88 -1.64
C VAL A 63 4.55 -4.04 -0.99
N ASN A 64 3.32 -4.34 -1.39
CA ASN A 64 2.56 -5.45 -0.82
C ASN A 64 3.20 -6.82 -1.12
N ARG A 65 3.71 -7.01 -2.34
CA ARG A 65 4.44 -8.22 -2.74
C ARG A 65 5.68 -8.42 -1.88
N CYS A 66 6.58 -7.42 -1.82
CA CYS A 66 7.79 -7.49 -1.00
C CYS A 66 7.45 -7.61 0.50
N PHE A 67 6.36 -6.99 0.96
CA PHE A 67 5.87 -7.12 2.34
C PHE A 67 5.45 -8.56 2.65
N LYS A 68 4.68 -9.19 1.75
CA LYS A 68 4.26 -10.61 1.88
C LYS A 68 5.45 -11.56 1.81
N GLU A 69 6.39 -11.32 0.92
CA GLU A 69 7.62 -12.12 0.82
C GLU A 69 8.47 -12.01 2.09
N PHE A 70 8.59 -10.81 2.66
CA PHE A 70 9.38 -10.58 3.87
C PHE A 70 8.73 -11.19 5.13
N HIS A 71 7.41 -11.07 5.27
CA HIS A 71 6.70 -11.51 6.46
C HIS A 71 6.19 -12.97 6.35
N GLY A 72 5.81 -13.42 5.16
CA GLY A 72 5.06 -14.65 4.98
C GLY A 72 3.70 -14.59 5.71
N ASP A 73 3.29 -15.69 6.31
CA ASP A 73 2.02 -15.80 7.04
C ASP A 73 2.01 -15.02 8.37
N TYR A 74 3.20 -14.73 8.91
CA TYR A 74 3.37 -14.16 10.25
C TYR A 74 4.02 -12.78 10.22
N PHE A 75 3.81 -11.97 11.25
CA PHE A 75 4.54 -10.72 11.35
C PHE A 75 5.97 -10.98 11.86
N SER A 76 6.95 -10.95 10.95
CA SER A 76 8.39 -10.96 11.30
C SER A 76 8.71 -10.05 12.50
N LYS A 77 9.53 -10.57 13.42
CA LYS A 77 9.97 -9.89 14.65
C LYS A 77 11.34 -9.24 14.50
N GLU A 78 11.87 -9.17 13.28
CA GLU A 78 13.16 -8.56 13.03
C GLU A 78 13.16 -7.06 13.31
N ASP A 79 14.32 -6.53 13.66
CA ASP A 79 14.52 -5.09 13.74
C ASP A 79 14.59 -4.46 12.34
N PHE A 80 14.22 -3.18 12.29
CA PHE A 80 14.30 -2.33 11.10
C PHE A 80 13.48 -2.85 9.91
N VAL A 81 12.32 -3.47 10.17
CA VAL A 81 11.41 -4.01 9.14
C VAL A 81 11.13 -3.00 8.03
N ILE A 82 10.81 -1.76 8.37
CA ILE A 82 10.46 -0.74 7.36
C ILE A 82 11.64 -0.51 6.42
N GLN A 83 12.86 -0.34 6.95
CA GLN A 83 14.06 -0.13 6.14
C GLN A 83 14.38 -1.34 5.28
N LYS A 84 14.19 -2.56 5.79
CA LYS A 84 14.42 -3.81 5.06
C LYS A 84 13.44 -3.95 3.89
N ILE A 85 12.15 -3.70 4.11
CA ILE A 85 11.14 -3.75 3.04
C ILE A 85 11.40 -2.66 1.99
N VAL A 86 11.79 -1.44 2.42
CA VAL A 86 12.19 -0.39 1.48
C VAL A 86 13.39 -0.82 0.63
N ALA A 87 14.39 -1.47 1.24
CA ALA A 87 15.56 -1.97 0.53
C ALA A 87 15.21 -3.13 -0.43
N LEU A 88 14.24 -3.98 -0.08
CA LEU A 88 13.72 -5.02 -0.97
C LEU A 88 13.02 -4.40 -2.19
N VAL A 89 12.12 -3.45 -1.95
CA VAL A 89 11.40 -2.76 -3.04
C VAL A 89 12.37 -2.05 -3.98
N LYS A 90 13.39 -1.37 -3.46
CA LYS A 90 14.41 -0.67 -4.29
C LYS A 90 15.30 -1.60 -5.12
N LYS A 91 15.32 -2.90 -4.84
CA LYS A 91 16.09 -3.91 -5.60
C LYS A 91 15.26 -4.60 -6.68
N ASP A 92 13.95 -4.39 -6.69
CA ASP A 92 13.04 -5.01 -7.65
C ASP A 92 13.06 -4.25 -8.98
N ASP A 93 13.03 -4.97 -10.09
CA ASP A 93 13.09 -4.39 -11.44
C ASP A 93 11.86 -3.53 -11.78
N GLU A 94 10.74 -3.73 -11.09
CA GLU A 94 9.54 -2.90 -11.25
C GLU A 94 9.61 -1.58 -10.46
N TYR A 95 10.67 -1.35 -9.67
CA TYR A 95 10.83 -0.15 -8.88
C TYR A 95 10.86 1.12 -9.74
N ASN A 96 10.09 2.12 -9.32
CA ASN A 96 10.06 3.41 -9.97
C ASN A 96 10.91 4.44 -9.18
N GLU A 97 12.08 4.75 -9.71
CA GLU A 97 13.03 5.72 -9.12
C GLU A 97 12.47 7.15 -8.99
N TYR A 98 11.42 7.50 -9.74
CA TYR A 98 10.76 8.80 -9.62
C TYR A 98 9.91 8.95 -8.36
N ILE A 99 9.67 7.86 -7.61
CA ILE A 99 8.94 7.90 -6.35
C ILE A 99 9.88 8.35 -5.23
N PRO A 100 9.62 9.49 -4.58
CA PRO A 100 10.48 9.97 -3.51
C PRO A 100 10.52 8.97 -2.34
N GLU A 101 11.69 8.84 -1.72
CA GLU A 101 11.91 7.85 -0.66
C GLU A 101 10.93 7.99 0.51
N GLU A 102 10.59 9.22 0.92
CA GLU A 102 9.62 9.45 1.98
C GLU A 102 8.20 8.98 1.63
N VAL A 103 7.86 8.98 0.34
CA VAL A 103 6.58 8.46 -0.18
C VAL A 103 6.59 6.94 -0.13
N LEU A 104 7.68 6.32 -0.60
CA LEU A 104 7.86 4.86 -0.51
C LEU A 104 7.81 4.39 0.95
N GLN A 105 8.52 5.05 1.85
CA GLN A 105 8.46 4.74 3.28
C GLN A 105 7.04 4.93 3.86
N CYS A 106 6.27 5.90 3.35
CA CYS A 106 4.87 6.08 3.76
C CYS A 106 3.99 4.90 3.35
N LEU A 107 4.17 4.37 2.14
CA LEU A 107 3.46 3.17 1.67
C LEU A 107 3.75 1.98 2.59
N VAL A 108 5.04 1.71 2.86
CA VAL A 108 5.48 0.61 3.75
C VAL A 108 4.93 0.78 5.16
N ARG A 109 5.03 1.99 5.75
CA ARG A 109 4.49 2.30 7.09
C ARG A 109 2.99 2.07 7.16
N THR A 110 2.25 2.51 6.15
CA THR A 110 0.79 2.39 6.12
C THR A 110 0.37 0.92 6.02
N ARG A 111 1.01 0.13 5.15
CA ARG A 111 0.76 -1.31 5.06
C ARG A 111 1.07 -2.04 6.36
N THR A 112 2.20 -1.70 6.99
CA THR A 112 2.62 -2.24 8.29
C THR A 112 1.59 -1.93 9.37
N TYR A 113 1.13 -0.68 9.44
CA TYR A 113 0.10 -0.26 10.41
C TYR A 113 -1.20 -1.05 10.23
N ILE A 114 -1.68 -1.20 8.99
CA ILE A 114 -2.88 -2.00 8.69
C ILE A 114 -2.69 -3.43 9.19
N ARG A 115 -1.58 -4.09 8.85
CA ARG A 115 -1.30 -5.47 9.29
C ARG A 115 -1.26 -5.60 10.83
N VAL A 116 -0.61 -4.67 11.52
CA VAL A 116 -0.54 -4.68 12.99
C VAL A 116 -1.92 -4.45 13.61
N ARG A 117 -2.73 -3.55 13.04
CA ARG A 117 -4.10 -3.30 13.49
C ARG A 117 -4.95 -4.55 13.32
N ASP A 118 -4.88 -5.21 12.17
CA ASP A 118 -5.64 -6.44 11.90
C ASP A 118 -5.28 -7.54 12.91
N ILE A 119 -4.00 -7.73 13.22
CA ILE A 119 -3.54 -8.69 14.25
C ILE A 119 -4.12 -8.34 15.63
N ARG A 120 -4.20 -7.05 15.99
CA ARG A 120 -4.75 -6.60 17.27
C ARG A 120 -6.26 -6.82 17.37
N GLU A 121 -7.00 -6.49 16.32
CA GLU A 121 -8.46 -6.69 16.31
C GLU A 121 -8.83 -8.18 16.30
N HIS A 122 -8.08 -9.03 15.56
CA HIS A 122 -8.27 -10.48 15.63
C HIS A 122 -8.04 -11.01 17.04
N LYS A 123 -7.00 -10.54 17.76
CA LYS A 123 -6.78 -10.97 19.16
C LYS A 123 -7.94 -10.60 20.07
N ARG A 124 -8.51 -9.40 19.92
CA ARG A 124 -9.66 -8.94 20.72
C ARG A 124 -10.92 -9.76 20.50
N ALA A 125 -11.16 -10.26 19.30
CA ALA A 125 -12.34 -11.08 19.00
C ALA A 125 -12.34 -12.45 19.72
N TYR A 126 -11.18 -12.91 20.22
CA TYR A 126 -11.01 -14.18 20.93
C TYR A 126 -10.63 -14.00 22.41
N THR A 127 -10.81 -12.80 22.98
CA THR A 127 -10.66 -12.51 24.42
C THR A 127 -11.98 -12.06 25.01
#